data_AF-F4R8F0-F1
#
_entry.id   AF-F4R8F0-F1
#
_cell.length_a   1.000
_cell.length_b   1.000
_cell.length_c   1.000
_cell.angle_alpha   90.00
_cell.angle_beta   90.00
_cell.angle_gamma   90.00
#
_symmetry.space_group_name_H-M   'P 1'
#
loop_
_entity.id
_entity.type
_entity.pdbx_description
1 polymer ?
#
loop_
_entity_poly.entity_id
_entity_poly.type
_entity_poly.pdbx_seq_one_letter_code
_entity_poly.pdbx_strand_id
1 'polypeptide(L)'
;MRCYPSKSTSRHPQSDRAFSAAKKAKLTEHYGLPEDSKFLFLKKGRKFGRPRLSLSHGTVVCLDVDTSELLLVVRFVERQEGINDELFRSYNHSISTVYQHAKARNEVLGNFATYRGRRQGNKFGRMYAAGFRPGYDHIVKGGHYTWNAEVANDLRKMEADLKRQGNLPVIESFFAERFSSLSLFAFDSNATLAAQTNAPSWGNQSFYVTPNSKVFGSSIVVTCDEFVNKKHKDRDASKYAFGLFSLVD
;
A
#
# COMPACT_ATOMS: atom_id res chain seq x y z
N MET A 1 21.97 16.09 -65.02
CA MET A 1 20.95 17.10 -64.66
C MET A 1 19.58 16.40 -64.58
N ARG A 2 19.05 16.21 -63.36
CA ARG A 2 17.63 15.98 -63.04
C ARG A 2 17.50 16.03 -61.51
N CYS A 3 17.12 17.20 -61.01
CA CYS A 3 16.71 17.43 -59.62
C CYS A 3 15.24 17.01 -59.45
N TYR A 4 14.85 16.54 -58.27
CA TYR A 4 13.54 16.69 -57.58
C TYR A 4 13.54 15.82 -56.29
N PRO A 5 12.71 16.08 -55.26
CA PRO A 5 12.77 17.21 -54.33
C PRO A 5 12.91 16.74 -52.86
N SER A 6 13.41 17.62 -51.99
CA SER A 6 13.39 17.44 -50.53
C SER A 6 11.96 17.46 -49.98
N LYS A 7 11.54 16.38 -49.30
CA LYS A 7 10.36 16.36 -48.42
C LYS A 7 10.87 16.35 -46.97
N SER A 8 10.84 17.49 -46.28
CA SER A 8 9.70 17.94 -45.46
C SER A 8 9.50 17.07 -44.20
N THR A 9 10.27 17.40 -43.16
CA THR A 9 9.80 17.53 -41.75
C THR A 9 8.53 16.77 -41.36
N SER A 10 8.65 15.47 -41.06
CA SER A 10 7.66 14.80 -40.19
C SER A 10 8.02 15.10 -38.73
N ARG A 11 7.41 16.16 -38.20
CA ARG A 11 7.36 16.46 -36.77
C ARG A 11 6.89 15.19 -36.04
N HIS A 12 7.75 14.60 -35.22
CA HIS A 12 7.29 13.71 -34.16
C HIS A 12 6.23 14.47 -33.34
N PRO A 13 5.06 13.86 -33.05
CA PRO A 13 4.04 14.53 -32.26
C PRO A 13 4.63 14.89 -30.89
N GLN A 14 4.68 16.20 -30.61
CA GLN A 14 4.97 16.82 -29.34
C GLN A 14 3.91 16.45 -28.28
N SER A 15 3.75 15.16 -27.95
CA SER A 15 2.78 14.70 -26.93
C SER A 15 3.37 14.59 -25.53
N ASP A 16 4.68 14.77 -25.37
CA ASP A 16 5.30 14.96 -24.06
C ASP A 16 5.35 16.47 -23.77
N ARG A 17 4.17 17.08 -23.64
CA ARG A 17 4.07 18.47 -23.16
C ARG A 17 4.76 18.54 -21.81
N ALA A 18 5.81 19.34 -21.73
CA ALA A 18 6.44 19.75 -20.49
C ALA A 18 5.35 20.26 -19.54
N PHE A 19 4.96 19.44 -18.56
CA PHE A 19 4.17 19.91 -17.43
C PHE A 19 4.99 21.03 -16.80
N SER A 20 4.42 22.24 -16.76
CA SER A 20 5.12 23.39 -16.22
C SER A 20 5.52 23.12 -14.77
N ALA A 21 6.71 23.60 -14.37
CA ALA A 21 7.18 23.49 -12.99
C ALA A 21 6.12 24.02 -12.00
N ALA A 22 5.39 25.08 -12.38
CA ALA A 22 4.28 25.62 -11.61
C ALA A 22 3.14 24.61 -11.38
N LYS A 23 2.76 23.81 -12.40
CA LYS A 23 1.72 22.79 -12.21
C LYS A 23 2.21 21.66 -11.31
N LYS A 24 3.48 21.25 -11.43
CA LYS A 24 4.07 20.26 -10.53
C LYS A 24 4.11 20.75 -9.08
N ALA A 25 4.54 22.00 -8.85
CA ALA A 25 4.55 22.61 -7.52
C ALA A 25 3.16 22.62 -6.88
N LYS A 26 2.13 23.03 -7.63
CA LYS A 26 0.73 22.99 -7.16
C LYS A 26 0.27 21.58 -6.79
N LEU A 27 0.66 20.57 -7.57
CA LEU A 27 0.31 19.18 -7.29
C LEU A 27 1.08 18.63 -6.09
N THR A 28 2.36 18.99 -5.94
CA THR A 28 3.18 18.66 -4.77
C THR A 28 2.54 19.21 -3.50
N GLU A 29 2.17 20.49 -3.51
CA GLU A 29 1.48 21.14 -2.40
C GLU A 29 0.12 20.49 -2.11
N HIS A 30 -0.73 20.34 -3.14
CA HIS A 30 -2.08 19.79 -2.99
C HIS A 30 -2.10 18.39 -2.40
N TYR A 31 -1.19 17.51 -2.85
CA TYR A 31 -1.14 16.12 -2.39
C TYR A 31 -0.21 15.91 -1.19
N GLY A 32 0.49 16.94 -0.72
CA GLY A 32 1.52 16.86 0.30
C GLY A 32 2.61 15.84 -0.07
N LEU A 33 3.15 15.98 -1.27
CA LEU A 33 4.14 15.04 -1.83
C LEU A 33 5.57 15.46 -1.46
N PRO A 34 6.52 14.52 -1.41
CA PRO A 34 7.94 14.84 -1.26
C PRO A 34 8.45 15.74 -2.39
N GLU A 35 9.29 16.71 -2.06
CA GLU A 35 9.82 17.69 -3.03
C GLU A 35 10.66 17.03 -4.13
N ASP A 36 11.34 15.91 -3.83
CA ASP A 36 12.20 15.16 -4.74
C ASP A 36 11.42 14.18 -5.66
N SER A 37 10.08 14.26 -5.67
CA SER A 37 9.22 13.34 -6.40
C SER A 37 9.35 13.45 -7.92
N LYS A 38 9.49 12.29 -8.57
CA LYS A 38 9.41 12.15 -10.03
C LYS A 38 7.98 11.89 -10.45
N PHE A 39 7.45 12.70 -11.37
CA PHE A 39 6.07 12.58 -11.83
C PHE A 39 5.94 11.75 -13.11
N LEU A 40 5.02 10.80 -13.11
CA LEU A 40 4.57 10.05 -14.27
C LEU A 40 3.08 10.33 -14.51
N PHE A 41 2.74 10.77 -15.71
CA PHE A 41 1.34 10.96 -16.11
C PHE A 41 0.88 9.77 -16.93
N LEU A 42 -0.12 9.06 -16.41
CA LEU A 42 -0.62 7.82 -16.97
C LEU A 42 -2.01 8.05 -17.55
N LYS A 43 -2.26 7.49 -18.74
CA LYS A 43 -3.59 7.49 -19.35
C LYS A 43 -4.22 6.13 -19.17
N LYS A 44 -5.45 6.09 -18.65
CA LYS A 44 -6.23 4.85 -18.53
C LYS A 44 -6.32 4.12 -19.89
N GLY A 45 -6.12 2.81 -19.86
CA GLY A 45 -6.21 1.95 -21.05
C GLY A 45 -4.99 1.96 -21.97
N ARG A 46 -4.00 2.83 -21.74
CA ARG A 46 -2.77 2.84 -22.53
C ARG A 46 -1.88 1.67 -22.09
N LYS A 47 -1.47 0.83 -23.05
CA LYS A 47 -0.46 -0.20 -22.83
C LYS A 47 0.92 0.42 -22.99
N PHE A 48 1.79 0.21 -22.02
CA PHE A 48 3.20 0.60 -22.10
C PHE A 48 4.01 -0.64 -22.48
N GLY A 49 4.75 -0.57 -23.59
CA GLY A 49 5.50 -1.73 -24.11
C GLY A 49 6.86 -1.93 -23.45
N ARG A 50 7.56 -0.85 -23.06
CA ARG A 50 8.84 -0.88 -22.34
C ARG A 50 8.71 -0.12 -21.02
N PRO A 51 9.46 -0.50 -19.96
CA PRO A 51 9.54 0.29 -18.73
C PRO A 51 9.91 1.74 -19.06
N ARG A 52 9.09 2.69 -18.62
CA ARG A 52 9.30 4.13 -18.87
C ARG A 52 10.26 4.77 -17.86
N LEU A 53 10.56 4.06 -16.78
CA LEU A 53 11.38 4.53 -15.67
C LEU A 53 11.97 3.31 -14.96
N SER A 54 13.26 3.39 -14.63
CA SER A 54 13.93 2.50 -13.69
C SER A 54 14.44 3.33 -12.53
N LEU A 55 14.23 2.85 -11.30
CA LEU A 55 14.69 3.52 -10.09
C LEU A 55 15.24 2.51 -9.11
N SER A 56 16.42 2.83 -8.58
CA SER A 56 17.00 2.14 -7.43
C SER A 56 16.51 2.74 -6.12
N HIS A 57 16.38 4.08 -6.07
CA HIS A 57 15.91 4.83 -4.91
C HIS A 57 15.12 6.09 -5.34
N GLY A 58 14.39 6.68 -4.38
CA GLY A 58 13.61 7.92 -4.54
C GLY A 58 12.10 7.70 -4.65
N THR A 59 11.37 8.79 -4.85
CA THR A 59 9.89 8.80 -4.88
C THR A 59 9.36 8.99 -6.31
N VAL A 60 8.35 8.19 -6.69
CA VAL A 60 7.57 8.34 -7.92
C VAL A 60 6.13 8.59 -7.59
N VAL A 61 5.56 9.58 -8.27
CA VAL A 61 4.14 9.92 -8.21
C VAL A 61 3.54 9.66 -9.57
N CYS A 62 2.54 8.78 -9.63
CA CYS A 62 1.74 8.53 -10.81
C CYS A 62 0.40 9.26 -10.70
N LEU A 63 0.11 10.10 -11.69
CA LEU A 63 -1.15 10.83 -11.79
C LEU A 63 -1.89 10.44 -13.06
N ASP A 64 -3.22 10.52 -13.04
CA ASP A 64 -4.00 10.45 -14.28
C ASP A 64 -3.68 11.68 -15.16
N VAL A 65 -3.43 11.45 -16.44
CA VAL A 65 -3.02 12.53 -17.36
C VAL A 65 -4.12 13.55 -17.61
N ASP A 66 -5.38 13.12 -17.59
CA ASP A 66 -6.53 13.94 -17.95
C ASP A 66 -7.07 14.67 -16.71
N THR A 67 -7.18 13.98 -15.57
CA THR A 67 -7.76 14.53 -14.33
C THR A 67 -6.73 15.04 -13.33
N SER A 68 -5.45 14.66 -13.47
CA SER A 68 -4.41 14.85 -12.45
C SER A 68 -4.73 14.18 -11.10
N GLU A 69 -5.64 13.21 -11.07
CA GLU A 69 -5.97 12.40 -9.90
C GLU A 69 -4.78 11.53 -9.48
N LEU A 70 -4.54 11.42 -8.17
CA LEU A 70 -3.48 10.59 -7.60
C LEU A 70 -3.77 9.10 -7.81
N LEU A 71 -2.91 8.41 -8.54
CA LEU A 71 -3.05 6.98 -8.81
C LEU A 71 -2.16 6.12 -7.92
N LEU A 72 -0.92 6.57 -7.67
CA LEU A 72 0.08 5.81 -6.93
C LEU A 72 1.22 6.73 -6.49
N VAL A 73 1.69 6.54 -5.25
CA VAL A 73 3.01 7.03 -4.81
C VAL A 73 3.83 5.82 -4.41
N VAL A 74 5.04 5.68 -4.95
CA VAL A 74 6.01 4.64 -4.54
C VAL A 74 7.30 5.30 -4.13
N ARG A 75 7.86 4.88 -3.00
CA ARG A 75 9.20 5.26 -2.57
C ARG A 75 10.07 4.03 -2.43
N PHE A 76 11.25 4.09 -3.04
CA PHE A 76 12.34 3.14 -2.82
C PHE A 76 13.33 3.80 -1.87
N VAL A 77 13.44 3.28 -0.65
CA VAL A 77 14.34 3.82 0.38
C VAL A 77 15.71 3.18 0.22
N GLU A 78 16.75 3.99 0.03
CA GLU A 78 18.12 3.52 0.00
C GLU A 78 18.62 3.26 1.43
N ARG A 79 19.25 2.11 1.66
CA ARG A 79 19.95 1.86 2.91
C ARG A 79 21.32 2.52 2.88
N GLN A 80 21.59 3.34 3.89
CA GLN A 80 22.85 4.02 4.08
C GLN A 80 23.38 3.63 5.46
N GLU A 81 24.40 2.77 5.48
CA GLU A 81 25.00 2.27 6.71
C GLU A 81 25.46 3.42 7.61
N GLY A 82 25.16 3.32 8.91
CA GLY A 82 25.46 4.36 9.89
C GLY A 82 24.56 5.60 9.83
N ILE A 83 23.80 5.81 8.75
CA ILE A 83 22.94 6.99 8.59
C ILE A 83 21.49 6.66 8.93
N ASN A 84 20.93 5.59 8.34
CA ASN A 84 19.51 5.25 8.49
C ASN A 84 19.26 3.83 9.02
N ASP A 85 20.24 3.27 9.75
CA ASP A 85 20.11 1.93 10.32
C ASP A 85 18.92 1.79 11.28
N GLU A 86 18.59 2.82 12.06
CA GLU A 86 17.43 2.80 12.95
C GLU A 86 16.10 2.73 12.17
N LEU A 87 16.03 3.42 11.03
CA LEU A 87 14.87 3.35 10.14
C LEU A 87 14.71 1.93 9.58
N PHE A 88 15.79 1.29 9.14
CA PHE A 88 15.75 -0.09 8.64
C PHE A 88 15.46 -1.12 9.75
N ARG A 89 15.94 -0.89 10.98
CA ARG A 89 15.53 -1.69 12.14
C ARG A 89 14.03 -1.56 12.40
N SER A 90 13.49 -0.34 12.31
CA SER A 90 12.05 -0.09 12.44
C SER A 90 11.25 -0.79 11.33
N TYR A 91 11.67 -0.69 10.07
CA TYR A 91 11.03 -1.43 8.97
C TYR A 91 11.03 -2.94 9.23
N ASN A 92 12.17 -3.53 9.55
CA ASN A 92 12.28 -4.96 9.80
C ASN A 92 11.42 -5.39 10.99
N HIS A 93 11.50 -4.67 12.11
CA HIS A 93 10.70 -4.96 13.29
C HIS A 93 9.20 -4.89 13.00
N SER A 94 8.74 -3.80 12.37
CA SER A 94 7.33 -3.59 12.05
C SER A 94 6.80 -4.63 11.07
N ILE A 95 7.50 -4.87 9.96
CA ILE A 95 7.05 -5.79 8.90
C ILE A 95 7.03 -7.23 9.42
N SER A 96 8.10 -7.69 10.08
CA SER A 96 8.15 -9.05 10.62
C SER A 96 7.12 -9.27 11.72
N THR A 97 6.87 -8.28 12.59
CA THR A 97 5.85 -8.38 13.63
C THR A 97 4.45 -8.50 13.03
N VAL A 98 4.12 -7.64 12.06
CA VAL A 98 2.83 -7.69 11.36
C VAL A 98 2.66 -9.01 10.59
N TYR A 99 3.70 -9.46 9.90
CA TYR A 99 3.70 -10.73 9.16
C TYR A 99 3.39 -11.91 10.09
N GLN A 100 4.11 -12.04 11.21
CA GLN A 100 3.90 -13.13 12.16
C GLN A 100 2.55 -13.03 12.88
N HIS A 101 2.10 -11.81 13.21
CA HIS A 101 0.80 -11.60 13.84
C HIS A 101 -0.36 -11.97 12.91
N ALA A 102 -0.28 -11.58 11.64
CA ALA A 102 -1.28 -11.95 10.63
C ALA A 102 -1.29 -13.47 10.39
N LYS A 103 -0.13 -14.13 10.35
CA LYS A 103 -0.06 -15.59 10.22
C LYS A 103 -0.62 -16.37 11.40
N ALA A 104 -0.66 -15.76 12.60
CA ALA A 104 -1.34 -16.34 13.74
C ALA A 104 -2.88 -16.30 13.60
N ARG A 105 -3.41 -15.56 12.63
CA ARG A 105 -4.84 -15.52 12.26
C ARG A 105 -5.15 -16.55 11.17
N ASN A 106 -6.44 -16.64 10.83
CA ASN A 106 -6.92 -17.52 9.76
C ASN A 106 -6.52 -17.01 8.38
N GLU A 107 -6.20 -17.93 7.48
CA GLU A 107 -5.93 -17.64 6.08
C GLU A 107 -7.21 -17.19 5.36
N VAL A 108 -7.08 -16.18 4.50
CA VAL A 108 -8.16 -15.66 3.69
C VAL A 108 -8.30 -16.51 2.43
N LEU A 109 -9.28 -17.42 2.44
CA LEU A 109 -9.49 -18.36 1.33
C LEU A 109 -10.33 -17.80 0.17
N GLY A 110 -11.09 -16.72 0.37
CA GLY A 110 -12.01 -16.19 -0.65
C GLY A 110 -11.33 -15.48 -1.82
N ASN A 111 -10.14 -14.93 -1.61
CA ASN A 111 -9.40 -14.14 -2.60
C ASN A 111 -8.45 -15.03 -3.40
N PHE A 112 -9.03 -15.88 -4.23
CA PHE A 112 -8.29 -16.86 -4.97
C PHE A 112 -7.42 -16.26 -6.09
N ALA A 113 -6.26 -16.89 -6.29
CA ALA A 113 -5.38 -16.61 -7.42
C ALA A 113 -6.12 -16.68 -8.77
N THR A 114 -5.66 -15.89 -9.74
CA THR A 114 -6.21 -15.95 -11.11
C THR A 114 -6.18 -17.38 -11.66
N TYR A 115 -7.15 -17.73 -12.51
CA TYR A 115 -7.16 -19.01 -13.24
C TYR A 115 -5.83 -19.28 -13.96
N ARG A 116 -5.17 -18.25 -14.50
CA ARG A 116 -3.84 -18.37 -15.12
C ARG A 116 -2.74 -18.67 -14.12
N GLY A 117 -2.73 -18.00 -12.96
CA GLY A 117 -1.80 -18.30 -11.87
C GLY A 117 -1.94 -19.75 -11.38
N ARG A 118 -3.17 -20.26 -11.29
CA ARG A 118 -3.46 -21.68 -10.98
C ARG A 118 -2.93 -22.67 -12.00
N ARG A 119 -2.95 -22.31 -13.28
CA ARG A 119 -2.56 -23.23 -14.36
C ARG A 119 -1.06 -23.23 -14.64
N GLN A 120 -0.34 -22.19 -14.21
CA GLN A 120 1.12 -22.07 -14.42
C GLN A 120 1.96 -22.83 -13.39
N GLY A 121 1.34 -23.51 -12.41
CA GLY A 121 2.07 -24.23 -11.37
C GLY A 121 2.82 -23.31 -10.40
N ASN A 122 2.54 -22.00 -10.44
CA ASN A 122 3.13 -21.03 -9.52
C ASN A 122 2.67 -21.36 -8.10
N LYS A 123 3.56 -21.20 -7.12
CA LYS A 123 3.19 -21.29 -5.70
C LYS A 123 1.99 -20.38 -5.46
N PHE A 124 0.94 -20.95 -4.88
CA PHE A 124 -0.23 -20.18 -4.52
C PHE A 124 0.16 -19.32 -3.33
N GLY A 125 0.46 -18.04 -3.57
CA GLY A 125 0.72 -17.15 -2.46
C GLY A 125 -0.46 -17.09 -1.50
N ARG A 126 -0.14 -16.80 -0.24
CA ARG A 126 -1.09 -16.88 0.88
C ARG A 126 -1.46 -15.46 1.31
N MET A 127 -2.69 -15.31 1.78
CA MET A 127 -3.22 -14.05 2.28
C MET A 127 -3.73 -14.23 3.69
N TYR A 128 -3.33 -13.33 4.57
CA TYR A 128 -3.79 -13.28 5.96
C TYR A 128 -4.33 -11.88 6.24
N ALA A 129 -5.25 -11.79 7.19
CA ALA A 129 -5.79 -10.52 7.63
C ALA A 129 -5.78 -10.45 9.16
N ALA A 130 -5.49 -9.26 9.67
CA ALA A 130 -5.50 -8.93 11.09
C ALA A 130 -6.19 -7.58 11.33
N GLY A 131 -6.45 -7.26 12.60
CA GLY A 131 -7.26 -6.10 12.99
C GLY A 131 -8.74 -6.42 13.06
N PHE A 132 -9.58 -5.45 12.72
CA PHE A 132 -11.03 -5.55 12.78
C PHE A 132 -11.64 -5.90 11.43
N ARG A 133 -12.73 -6.65 11.45
CA ARG A 133 -13.53 -6.97 10.28
C ARG A 133 -15.02 -6.74 10.56
N PRO A 134 -15.82 -6.45 9.52
CA PRO A 134 -17.26 -6.53 9.65
C PRO A 134 -17.68 -7.95 10.03
N GLY A 135 -18.74 -8.03 10.84
CA GLY A 135 -19.36 -9.31 11.15
C GLY A 135 -20.06 -9.89 9.91
N TYR A 136 -20.17 -11.21 9.89
CA TYR A 136 -20.78 -11.93 8.77
C TYR A 136 -22.30 -12.08 8.94
N ASP A 137 -22.80 -12.04 10.18
CA ASP A 137 -24.22 -12.21 10.48
C ASP A 137 -24.90 -10.87 10.85
N HIS A 138 -26.21 -10.92 11.06
CA HIS A 138 -27.03 -9.74 11.35
C HIS A 138 -26.91 -9.26 12.81
N ILE A 139 -26.35 -10.09 13.71
CA ILE A 139 -26.27 -9.88 15.15
C ILE A 139 -24.93 -9.23 15.51
N VAL A 140 -23.83 -9.82 15.06
CA VAL A 140 -22.45 -9.35 15.24
C VAL A 140 -22.15 -8.31 14.16
N LYS A 141 -21.97 -7.06 14.55
CA LYS A 141 -21.67 -5.97 13.60
C LYS A 141 -20.19 -5.90 13.21
N GLY A 142 -19.29 -6.41 14.04
CA GLY A 142 -17.85 -6.40 13.79
C GLY A 142 -17.07 -7.12 14.88
N GLY A 143 -15.81 -7.44 14.61
CA GLY A 143 -14.92 -8.09 15.57
C GLY A 143 -13.50 -8.24 15.05
N HIS A 144 -12.61 -8.75 15.91
CA HIS A 144 -11.24 -9.04 15.52
C HIS A 144 -11.13 -10.35 14.73
N TYR A 145 -10.13 -10.42 13.85
CA TYR A 145 -9.68 -11.71 13.35
C TYR A 145 -9.19 -12.58 14.51
N THR A 146 -9.75 -13.79 14.61
CA THR A 146 -9.42 -14.77 15.64
C THR A 146 -8.17 -15.56 15.27
N TRP A 147 -7.53 -16.16 16.28
CA TRP A 147 -6.45 -17.12 16.07
C TRP A 147 -6.90 -18.28 15.18
N ASN A 148 -5.95 -18.79 14.39
CA ASN A 148 -6.15 -20.07 13.71
C ASN A 148 -6.04 -21.25 14.71
N ALA A 149 -6.43 -22.44 14.26
CA ALA A 149 -6.43 -23.64 15.10
C ALA A 149 -5.05 -23.97 15.67
N GLU A 150 -3.96 -23.74 14.91
CA GLU A 150 -2.61 -24.04 15.37
C GLU A 150 -2.20 -23.18 16.56
N VAL A 151 -2.51 -21.88 16.51
CA VAL A 151 -2.21 -20.95 17.60
C VAL A 151 -3.17 -21.14 18.76
N ALA A 152 -4.47 -21.30 18.49
CA ALA A 152 -5.49 -21.45 19.54
C ALA A 152 -5.30 -22.73 20.40
N ASN A 153 -4.63 -23.75 19.86
CA ASN A 153 -4.37 -25.00 20.57
C ASN A 153 -3.03 -25.02 21.33
N ASP A 154 -2.28 -23.91 21.34
CA ASP A 154 -0.96 -23.83 21.99
C ASP A 154 -0.81 -22.51 22.76
N LEU A 155 -0.87 -22.61 24.10
CA LEU A 155 -0.75 -21.47 25.01
C LEU A 155 0.52 -20.64 24.77
N ARG A 156 1.65 -21.28 24.45
CA ARG A 156 2.90 -20.57 24.19
C ARG A 156 2.82 -19.75 22.90
N LYS A 157 2.14 -20.26 21.87
CA LYS A 157 1.91 -19.51 20.63
C LYS A 157 0.93 -18.36 20.83
N MET A 158 -0.11 -18.56 21.64
CA MET A 158 -1.05 -17.49 22.04
C MET A 158 -0.31 -16.37 22.76
N GLU A 159 0.49 -16.68 23.78
CA GLU A 159 1.27 -15.68 24.52
C GLU A 159 2.27 -14.94 23.63
N ALA A 160 2.96 -15.66 22.74
CA ALA A 160 3.87 -15.04 21.77
C ALA A 160 3.13 -14.07 20.84
N ASP A 161 1.89 -14.39 20.46
CA ASP A 161 1.07 -13.51 19.65
C ASP A 161 0.51 -12.31 20.40
N LEU A 162 0.07 -12.48 21.65
CA LEU A 162 -0.35 -11.37 22.50
C LEU A 162 0.79 -10.36 22.74
N LYS A 163 2.03 -10.86 22.92
CA LYS A 163 3.22 -10.00 22.99
C LYS A 163 3.43 -9.20 21.70
N ARG A 164 3.25 -9.81 20.53
CA ARG A 164 3.28 -9.09 19.24
C ARG A 164 2.14 -8.07 19.14
N GLN A 165 0.94 -8.44 19.57
CA GLN A 165 -0.23 -7.56 19.56
C GLN A 165 0.01 -6.28 20.37
N GLY A 166 0.71 -6.39 21.51
CA GLY A 166 1.10 -5.22 22.31
C GLY A 166 2.01 -4.21 21.60
N ASN A 167 2.74 -4.62 20.57
CA ASN A 167 3.61 -3.73 19.78
C ASN A 167 2.88 -3.02 18.64
N LEU A 168 1.68 -3.47 18.26
CA LEU A 168 0.99 -2.98 17.07
C LEU A 168 0.64 -1.48 17.12
N PRO A 169 0.27 -0.84 18.26
CA PRO A 169 -0.01 0.60 18.27
C PRO A 169 1.20 1.46 17.89
N VAL A 170 2.40 1.06 18.30
CA VAL A 170 3.66 1.74 17.93
C VAL A 170 3.96 1.52 16.45
N ILE A 171 3.76 0.28 15.96
CA ILE A 171 3.95 -0.05 14.55
C ILE A 171 2.94 0.69 13.66
N GLU A 172 1.69 0.83 14.08
CA GLU A 172 0.68 1.61 13.37
C GLU A 172 1.08 3.08 13.30
N SER A 173 1.60 3.65 14.39
CA SER A 173 2.13 5.02 14.38
C SER A 173 3.28 5.17 13.38
N PHE A 174 4.18 4.20 13.31
CA PHE A 174 5.25 4.17 12.30
C PHE A 174 4.67 4.10 10.88
N PHE A 175 3.68 3.26 10.62
CA PHE A 175 3.03 3.17 9.30
C PHE A 175 2.27 4.45 8.93
N ALA A 176 1.58 5.07 9.89
CA ALA A 176 0.91 6.35 9.70
C ALA A 176 1.89 7.45 9.28
N GLU A 177 3.06 7.52 9.94
CA GLU A 177 4.13 8.44 9.58
C GLU A 177 4.70 8.16 8.18
N ARG A 178 4.91 6.87 7.84
CA ARG A 178 5.36 6.51 6.49
C ARG A 178 4.31 6.89 5.44
N PHE A 179 3.03 6.65 5.71
CA PHE A 179 1.94 6.96 4.79
C PHE A 179 1.80 8.48 4.58
N SER A 180 1.73 9.26 5.65
CA SER A 180 1.64 10.73 5.55
C SER A 180 2.86 11.34 4.85
N SER A 181 4.05 10.76 5.03
CA SER A 181 5.26 11.20 4.32
C SER A 181 5.26 10.90 2.81
N LEU A 182 4.40 9.98 2.33
CA LEU A 182 4.26 9.69 0.90
C LEU A 182 3.21 10.60 0.25
N SER A 183 2.10 10.81 0.94
CA SER A 183 1.07 11.77 0.56
C SER A 183 0.22 12.11 1.78
N LEU A 184 0.36 13.34 2.27
CA LEU A 184 -0.47 13.84 3.36
C LEU A 184 -1.95 13.82 2.98
N PHE A 185 -2.28 14.18 1.73
CA PHE A 185 -3.65 14.16 1.23
C PHE A 185 -4.30 12.77 1.31
N ALA A 186 -3.58 11.73 0.87
CA ALA A 186 -4.11 10.37 0.90
C ALA A 186 -4.29 9.86 2.34
N PHE A 187 -3.34 10.18 3.22
CA PHE A 187 -3.43 9.89 4.64
C PHE A 187 -4.63 10.58 5.30
N ASP A 188 -4.76 11.91 5.13
CA ASP A 188 -5.85 12.70 5.70
C ASP A 188 -7.21 12.28 5.17
N SER A 189 -7.30 11.88 3.89
CA SER A 189 -8.52 11.33 3.31
C SER A 189 -8.97 10.06 4.05
N ASN A 190 -8.04 9.16 4.38
CA ASN A 190 -8.35 7.94 5.13
C ASN A 190 -8.60 8.23 6.61
N ALA A 191 -7.82 9.12 7.22
CA ALA A 191 -7.98 9.49 8.63
C ALA A 191 -9.31 10.20 8.90
N THR A 192 -9.73 11.08 7.99
CA THR A 192 -11.05 11.74 8.05
C THR A 192 -12.18 10.72 7.98
N LEU A 193 -12.08 9.76 7.06
CA LEU A 193 -13.09 8.70 6.94
C LEU A 193 -13.11 7.81 8.18
N ALA A 194 -11.94 7.45 8.73
CA ALA A 194 -11.84 6.68 9.97
C ALA A 194 -12.51 7.42 11.14
N ALA A 195 -12.26 8.73 11.28
CA ALA A 195 -12.90 9.56 12.30
C ALA A 195 -14.42 9.65 12.12
N GLN A 196 -14.90 9.88 10.90
CA GLN A 196 -16.34 9.96 10.59
C GLN A 196 -17.09 8.65 10.86
N THR A 197 -16.42 7.52 10.64
CA THR A 197 -17.02 6.18 10.81
C THR A 197 -16.74 5.56 12.18
N ASN A 198 -15.99 6.25 13.04
CA ASN A 198 -15.42 5.68 14.27
C ASN A 198 -14.70 4.35 14.01
N ALA A 199 -13.96 4.27 12.90
CA ALA A 199 -13.22 3.07 12.56
C ALA A 199 -12.19 2.77 13.65
N PRO A 200 -12.15 1.54 14.18
CA PRO A 200 -11.15 1.17 15.15
C PRO A 200 -9.78 1.01 14.48
N SER A 201 -8.70 1.26 15.22
CA SER A 201 -7.35 0.99 14.74
C SER A 201 -7.09 -0.52 14.63
N TRP A 202 -6.39 -0.95 13.59
CA TRP A 202 -6.01 -2.37 13.44
C TRP A 202 -4.95 -2.80 14.47
N GLY A 203 -4.24 -1.85 15.09
CA GLY A 203 -3.24 -2.09 16.11
C GLY A 203 -3.78 -2.19 17.53
N ASN A 204 -5.04 -1.80 17.76
CA ASN A 204 -5.63 -1.84 19.09
C ASN A 204 -6.23 -3.19 19.44
N GLN A 205 -6.37 -3.44 20.75
CA GLN A 205 -6.97 -4.65 21.30
C GLN A 205 -8.48 -4.53 21.54
N SER A 206 -9.01 -3.30 21.52
CA SER A 206 -10.41 -3.02 21.84
C SER A 206 -11.03 -2.07 20.81
N PHE A 207 -12.29 -2.33 20.49
CA PHE A 207 -13.08 -1.52 19.57
C PHE A 207 -13.29 -0.09 20.07
N TYR A 208 -13.38 0.09 21.38
CA TYR A 208 -13.76 1.36 22.02
C TYR A 208 -12.56 2.20 22.47
N VAL A 209 -11.35 1.67 22.36
CA VAL A 209 -10.13 2.38 22.71
C VAL A 209 -9.42 2.70 21.40
N THR A 210 -9.73 3.86 20.83
CA THR A 210 -8.99 4.38 19.68
C THR A 210 -8.27 5.65 20.11
N PRO A 211 -6.95 5.60 20.35
CA PRO A 211 -6.18 6.79 20.59
C PRO A 211 -5.96 7.49 19.25
N ASN A 212 -6.68 8.59 19.05
CA ASN A 212 -6.27 9.74 18.24
C ASN A 212 -6.27 9.58 16.71
N SER A 213 -6.04 10.74 16.07
CA SER A 213 -5.99 11.10 14.64
C SER A 213 -5.02 10.30 13.75
N LYS A 214 -4.54 9.14 14.19
CA LYS A 214 -3.55 8.31 13.49
C LYS A 214 -4.15 7.08 12.79
N VAL A 215 -5.44 6.81 13.00
CA VAL A 215 -6.13 5.69 12.34
C VAL A 215 -6.38 6.02 10.88
N PHE A 216 -5.79 5.24 9.98
CA PHE A 216 -5.99 5.37 8.52
C PHE A 216 -6.56 4.09 7.89
N GLY A 217 -6.91 3.11 8.73
CA GLY A 217 -7.50 1.83 8.34
C GLY A 217 -7.85 1.00 9.57
N SER A 218 -8.77 0.04 9.42
CA SER A 218 -9.25 -0.83 10.51
C SER A 218 -8.75 -2.27 10.42
N SER A 219 -8.14 -2.64 9.30
CA SER A 219 -7.51 -3.94 9.10
C SER A 219 -6.22 -3.82 8.32
N ILE A 220 -5.38 -4.83 8.47
CA ILE A 220 -4.19 -5.01 7.65
C ILE A 220 -4.24 -6.38 6.97
N VAL A 221 -3.81 -6.40 5.72
CA VAL A 221 -3.69 -7.61 4.90
C VAL A 221 -2.22 -7.87 4.63
N VAL A 222 -1.82 -9.12 4.83
CA VAL A 222 -0.47 -9.61 4.55
C VAL A 222 -0.56 -10.63 3.44
N THR A 223 0.20 -10.42 2.38
CA THR A 223 0.33 -11.36 1.26
C THR A 223 1.76 -11.86 1.16
N CYS A 224 1.97 -13.17 1.09
CA CYS A 224 3.30 -13.80 0.99
C CYS A 224 3.33 -14.91 -0.05
N ASP A 225 4.51 -15.48 -0.27
CA ASP A 225 4.74 -16.65 -1.12
C ASP A 225 4.31 -16.45 -2.59
N GLU A 226 4.71 -15.32 -3.20
CA GLU A 226 4.41 -14.98 -4.60
C GLU A 226 2.90 -14.83 -4.89
N PHE A 227 2.18 -14.17 -3.98
CA PHE A 227 0.74 -13.92 -4.12
C PHE A 227 0.36 -13.23 -5.44
N VAL A 228 -0.45 -13.91 -6.25
CA VAL A 228 -1.00 -13.39 -7.51
C VAL A 228 -2.52 -13.39 -7.47
N ASN A 229 -3.12 -12.25 -7.17
CA ASN A 229 -4.58 -12.10 -7.22
C ASN A 229 -5.09 -11.64 -8.60
N LYS A 230 -6.35 -11.94 -8.90
CA LYS A 230 -7.05 -11.31 -10.02
C LYS A 230 -7.23 -9.83 -9.69
N LYS A 231 -6.98 -8.97 -10.67
CA LYS A 231 -7.35 -7.55 -10.56
C LYS A 231 -8.86 -7.47 -10.29
N HIS A 232 -9.21 -6.86 -9.17
CA HIS A 232 -10.57 -6.56 -8.77
C HIS A 232 -10.61 -5.13 -8.26
N LYS A 233 -11.82 -4.65 -7.99
CA LYS A 233 -12.06 -3.41 -7.27
C LYS A 233 -12.83 -3.76 -6.03
N ASP A 234 -12.26 -3.43 -4.89
CA ASP A 234 -13.00 -3.49 -3.63
C ASP A 234 -13.98 -2.32 -3.57
N ARG A 235 -15.07 -2.53 -2.83
CA ARG A 235 -16.10 -1.51 -2.61
C ARG A 235 -15.78 -0.73 -1.34
N ASP A 236 -14.52 -0.34 -1.19
CA ASP A 236 -14.05 0.38 -0.03
C ASP A 236 -14.54 1.83 -0.08
N ALA A 237 -14.86 2.37 1.09
CA ALA A 237 -15.15 3.79 1.24
C ALA A 237 -13.88 4.64 1.09
N SER A 238 -12.72 4.10 1.46
CA SER A 238 -11.41 4.73 1.26
C SER A 238 -10.97 4.60 -0.20
N LYS A 239 -10.51 5.71 -0.79
CA LYS A 239 -9.94 5.71 -2.15
C LYS A 239 -8.49 5.23 -2.20
N TYR A 240 -7.79 5.29 -1.07
CA TYR A 240 -6.36 5.04 -0.99
C TYR A 240 -6.05 3.89 -0.03
N ALA A 241 -5.03 3.12 -0.39
CA ALA A 241 -4.45 2.08 0.44
C ALA A 241 -2.96 2.36 0.62
N PHE A 242 -2.43 1.98 1.78
CA PHE A 242 -1.01 2.02 2.10
C PHE A 242 -0.47 0.58 2.16
N GLY A 243 0.77 0.38 1.68
CA GLY A 243 1.40 -0.92 1.68
C GLY A 243 2.92 -0.82 1.71
N LEU A 244 3.54 -1.86 2.26
CA LEU A 244 4.99 -2.06 2.27
C LEU A 244 5.31 -3.37 1.56
N PHE A 245 6.45 -3.38 0.86
CA PHE A 245 6.98 -4.56 0.19
C PHE A 245 8.38 -4.81 0.72
N SER A 246 8.61 -6.00 1.27
CA SER A 246 9.90 -6.42 1.80
C SER A 246 10.06 -7.92 1.70
N LEU A 247 11.32 -8.36 1.71
CA LEU A 247 11.66 -9.73 2.07
C LEU A 247 11.58 -9.85 3.60
N VAL A 248 11.11 -11.00 4.06
CA VAL A 248 11.03 -11.33 5.49
C VAL A 248 11.77 -12.65 5.64
N ASP A 249 12.83 -12.64 6.46
CA ASP A 249 13.59 -13.82 6.83
C ASP A 249 12.94 -14.58 8.00
#